data_AF-A0AA36I9R9-F1
#
_entry.id   AF-A0AA36I9R9-F1
#
_cell.length_a   1.000
_cell.length_b   1.000
_cell.length_c   1.000
_cell.angle_alpha   90.00
_cell.angle_beta   90.00
_cell.angle_gamma   90.00
#
_symmetry.space_group_name_H-M   'P 1'
#
loop_
_entity.id
_entity.type
_entity.pdbx_description
1 polymer ?
#
loop_
_entity_poly.entity_id
_entity_poly.type
_entity_poly.pdbx_seq_one_letter_code
_entity_poly.pdbx_strand_id
1 'polypeptide(L)'
;MSTVDSKDIPVLYVRPQTKDGKTLTWESVSKLRVSHQSADNPIHLYQVEVYGVDGVNYALPKNGGSAKQSTLQGDGRAYGRAECVIDGIRGDPCNHTAHAENGWLEVLLAKPVNVESFAIFNMADDEYDHRLRAVGHVVELFDGGGEVVFRHRISVEDIPFFDQAVGCCQKWANEDSNVVIANLSFSQDANPEEVTVAAVQASGRELARMSLALAHPGAVPEMCRAISAEAGVAAPRLRLLLPDGRVLRMSEELQAPSLVELLPSLRGSSS
;
A
#
# COMPACT_ATOMS: atom_id res chain seq x y z
N MET A 1 -19.11 0.21 12.78
CA MET A 1 -17.71 -0.20 12.56
C MET A 1 -16.83 1.03 12.52
N SER A 2 -15.76 1.04 13.31
CA SER A 2 -14.72 2.07 13.28
C SER A 2 -14.06 2.07 11.90
N THR A 3 -13.99 3.21 11.23
CA THR A 3 -13.22 3.34 9.99
C THR A 3 -11.74 3.30 10.36
N VAL A 4 -11.07 2.18 10.12
CA VAL A 4 -9.61 2.07 10.33
C VAL A 4 -8.91 3.05 9.37
N ASP A 5 -8.26 4.08 9.95
CA ASP A 5 -7.45 5.00 9.17
C ASP A 5 -6.26 4.22 8.56
N SER A 6 -5.89 4.60 7.35
CA SER A 6 -4.68 4.12 6.65
C SER A 6 -3.40 4.16 7.48
N LYS A 7 -3.33 5.01 8.51
CA LYS A 7 -2.18 5.15 9.43
C LYS A 7 -2.13 4.07 10.51
N ASP A 8 -3.23 3.38 10.77
CA ASP A 8 -3.37 2.42 11.87
C ASP A 8 -3.36 0.96 11.41
N ILE A 9 -3.18 0.72 10.10
CA ILE A 9 -3.12 -0.64 9.55
C ILE A 9 -1.79 -1.29 9.98
N PRO A 10 -1.82 -2.45 10.66
CA PRO A 10 -0.61 -3.18 11.00
C PRO A 10 0.19 -3.55 9.75
N VAL A 11 1.50 -3.32 9.81
CA VAL A 11 2.42 -3.56 8.70
C VAL A 11 3.36 -4.71 9.03
N LEU A 12 3.33 -5.74 8.20
CA LEU A 12 4.31 -6.81 8.17
C LEU A 12 5.32 -6.51 7.06
N TYR A 13 6.55 -6.23 7.47
CA TYR A 13 7.64 -6.06 6.52
C TYR A 13 8.13 -7.43 6.04
N VAL A 14 8.16 -7.60 4.73
CA VAL A 14 8.46 -8.85 4.05
C VAL A 14 9.81 -8.74 3.39
N ARG A 15 10.74 -9.59 3.84
CA ARG A 15 12.01 -9.83 3.13
C ARG A 15 11.78 -10.61 1.85
N PRO A 16 12.61 -10.38 0.81
CA PRO A 16 12.58 -11.20 -0.39
C PRO A 16 12.67 -12.68 -0.06
N GLN A 17 11.79 -13.44 -0.68
CA GLN A 17 11.83 -14.89 -0.61
C GLN A 17 12.82 -15.40 -1.67
N THR A 18 13.42 -16.56 -1.44
CA THR A 18 14.27 -17.22 -2.43
C THR A 18 13.62 -18.53 -2.84
N LYS A 19 13.59 -18.80 -4.15
CA LYS A 19 13.14 -20.07 -4.72
C LYS A 19 14.13 -20.51 -5.79
N ASP A 20 14.62 -21.74 -5.69
CA ASP A 20 15.57 -22.33 -6.65
C ASP A 20 16.84 -21.46 -6.86
N GLY A 21 17.31 -20.80 -5.79
CA GLY A 21 18.47 -19.91 -5.82
C GLY A 21 18.22 -18.52 -6.44
N LYS A 22 16.98 -18.24 -6.88
CA LYS A 22 16.57 -16.93 -7.39
C LYS A 22 15.81 -16.16 -6.31
N THR A 23 16.19 -14.91 -6.08
CA THR A 23 15.42 -13.97 -5.27
C THR A 23 14.12 -13.64 -5.98
N LEU A 24 13.00 -13.83 -5.29
CA LEU A 24 11.68 -13.45 -5.75
C LEU A 24 11.46 -11.96 -5.44
N THR A 25 11.15 -11.19 -6.47
CA THR A 25 10.97 -9.74 -6.40
C THR A 25 9.53 -9.37 -6.74
N TRP A 26 8.96 -8.39 -6.07
CA TRP A 26 7.60 -7.89 -6.39
C TRP A 26 7.63 -6.91 -7.57
N GLU A 27 8.46 -7.22 -8.57
CA GLU A 27 8.56 -6.49 -9.82
C GLU A 27 7.63 -7.12 -10.84
N SER A 28 7.02 -6.29 -11.69
CA SER A 28 6.13 -6.77 -12.75
C SER A 28 4.97 -7.65 -12.24
N VAL A 29 4.46 -7.40 -11.02
CA VAL A 29 3.30 -8.11 -10.46
C VAL A 29 2.08 -7.80 -11.32
N SER A 30 1.35 -8.84 -11.73
CA SER A 30 0.14 -8.73 -12.54
C SER A 30 -1.12 -9.16 -11.77
N LYS A 31 -0.94 -9.90 -10.67
CA LYS A 31 -2.05 -10.54 -9.96
C LYS A 31 -1.72 -10.83 -8.51
N LEU A 32 -2.72 -10.66 -7.64
CA LEU A 32 -2.77 -11.20 -6.28
C LEU A 32 -3.83 -12.30 -6.22
N ARG A 33 -3.53 -13.42 -5.58
CA ARG A 33 -4.51 -14.50 -5.32
C ARG A 33 -4.58 -14.79 -3.83
N VAL A 34 -5.79 -14.98 -3.33
CA VAL A 34 -6.07 -15.63 -2.05
C VAL A 34 -6.71 -16.99 -2.36
N SER A 35 -6.27 -18.06 -1.71
CA SER A 35 -6.79 -19.40 -1.97
C SER A 35 -6.80 -20.28 -0.72
N HIS A 36 -7.63 -21.30 -0.70
CA HIS A 36 -7.68 -22.32 0.34
C HIS A 36 -7.89 -23.69 -0.27
N GLN A 37 -7.81 -24.75 0.55
CA GLN A 37 -8.07 -26.12 0.10
C GLN A 37 -9.37 -26.70 0.68
N SER A 38 -9.79 -26.26 1.88
CA SER A 38 -10.94 -26.83 2.60
C SER A 38 -12.26 -26.15 2.26
N ALA A 39 -13.33 -26.92 2.02
CA ALA A 39 -14.68 -26.40 1.81
C ALA A 39 -15.27 -25.68 3.03
N ASP A 40 -14.78 -25.98 4.23
CA ASP A 40 -15.24 -25.34 5.48
C ASP A 40 -14.68 -23.93 5.66
N ASN A 41 -13.78 -23.51 4.76
CA ASN A 41 -13.04 -22.28 4.91
C ASN A 41 -13.16 -21.34 3.68
N PRO A 42 -14.37 -20.82 3.38
CA PRO A 42 -14.56 -19.91 2.25
C PRO A 42 -13.80 -18.60 2.44
N ILE A 43 -13.47 -17.95 1.32
CA ILE A 43 -12.86 -16.62 1.31
C ILE A 43 -13.94 -15.58 1.52
N HIS A 44 -13.77 -14.79 2.58
CA HIS A 44 -14.71 -13.76 3.01
C HIS A 44 -13.92 -12.49 3.34
N LEU A 45 -13.77 -11.60 2.37
CA LEU A 45 -12.93 -10.41 2.50
C LEU A 45 -13.74 -9.16 2.20
N TYR A 46 -13.40 -8.06 2.89
CA TYR A 46 -13.93 -6.74 2.60
C TYR A 46 -13.21 -6.07 1.46
N GLN A 47 -11.88 -6.09 1.49
CA GLN A 47 -11.07 -5.31 0.57
C GLN A 47 -9.70 -5.96 0.38
N VAL A 48 -9.20 -5.83 -0.84
CA VAL A 48 -7.80 -6.05 -1.22
C VAL A 48 -7.29 -4.77 -1.84
N GLU A 49 -6.14 -4.30 -1.37
CA GLU A 49 -5.46 -3.13 -1.90
C GLU A 49 -4.08 -3.55 -2.41
N VAL A 50 -3.68 -3.12 -3.61
CA VAL A 50 -2.36 -3.42 -4.17
C VAL A 50 -1.71 -2.12 -4.61
N TYR A 51 -0.70 -1.67 -3.86
CA TYR A 51 -0.04 -0.39 -4.07
C TYR A 51 1.25 -0.54 -4.86
N GLY A 52 1.31 0.15 -5.99
CA GLY A 52 2.56 0.31 -6.74
C GLY A 52 3.58 1.17 -6.00
N VAL A 53 4.82 1.17 -6.48
CA VAL A 53 5.86 2.11 -6.02
C VAL A 53 5.51 3.56 -6.31
N ASP A 54 4.51 3.88 -7.11
CA ASP A 54 3.96 5.23 -7.29
C ASP A 54 2.91 5.59 -6.22
N GLY A 55 2.53 4.63 -5.35
CA GLY A 55 1.48 4.77 -4.36
C GLY A 55 0.06 4.68 -4.90
N VAL A 56 -0.11 4.34 -6.16
CA VAL A 56 -1.44 4.10 -6.74
C VAL A 56 -1.93 2.72 -6.30
N ASN A 57 -3.17 2.63 -5.83
CA ASN A 57 -3.84 1.35 -5.58
C ASN A 57 -4.34 0.76 -6.91
N TYR A 58 -3.58 -0.14 -7.52
CA TYR A 58 -3.88 -0.75 -8.81
C TYR A 58 -4.97 -1.83 -8.75
N ALA A 59 -5.43 -2.23 -7.56
CA ALA A 59 -6.55 -3.14 -7.42
C ALA A 59 -7.89 -2.48 -7.82
N LEU A 60 -8.02 -1.16 -7.63
CA LEU A 60 -9.28 -0.45 -7.84
C LEU A 60 -9.72 -0.43 -9.32
N PRO A 61 -11.02 -0.59 -9.63
CA PRO A 61 -11.55 -0.51 -11.00
C PRO A 61 -11.21 0.81 -11.72
N LYS A 62 -11.19 1.94 -11.00
CA LYS A 62 -10.81 3.24 -11.58
C LYS A 62 -9.36 3.28 -12.11
N ASN A 63 -8.51 2.36 -11.65
CA ASN A 63 -7.13 2.18 -12.09
C ASN A 63 -6.98 0.95 -13.01
N GLY A 64 -8.09 0.39 -13.49
CA GLY A 64 -8.17 -0.76 -14.39
C GLY A 64 -8.05 -2.12 -13.71
N GLY A 65 -8.03 -2.18 -12.38
CA GLY A 65 -8.06 -3.44 -11.65
C GLY A 65 -9.38 -4.19 -11.83
N SER A 66 -9.35 -5.52 -11.76
CA SER A 66 -10.54 -6.36 -11.79
C SER A 66 -10.39 -7.53 -10.82
N ALA A 67 -11.50 -8.12 -10.40
CA ALA A 67 -11.49 -9.24 -9.47
C ALA A 67 -12.32 -10.41 -10.02
N LYS A 68 -11.91 -11.63 -9.69
CA LYS A 68 -12.60 -12.88 -10.03
C LYS A 68 -12.56 -13.81 -8.84
N GLN A 69 -13.57 -14.65 -8.71
CA GLN A 69 -13.57 -15.71 -7.70
C GLN A 69 -14.04 -17.03 -8.30
N SER A 70 -13.56 -18.12 -7.71
CA SER A 70 -13.87 -19.49 -8.09
C SER A 70 -15.37 -19.79 -8.11
N THR A 71 -16.07 -19.36 -7.07
CA THR A 71 -17.48 -19.65 -6.82
C THR A 71 -18.14 -18.48 -6.10
N LEU A 72 -19.47 -18.39 -6.17
CA LEU A 72 -20.27 -17.38 -5.49
C LEU A 72 -21.13 -18.08 -4.43
N GLN A 73 -21.13 -17.57 -3.20
CA GLN A 73 -22.07 -18.04 -2.18
C GLN A 73 -23.47 -17.51 -2.49
N GLY A 74 -24.42 -18.42 -2.71
CA GLY A 74 -25.79 -18.07 -3.07
C GLY A 74 -25.89 -17.41 -4.46
N ASP A 75 -26.82 -16.46 -4.62
CA ASP A 75 -27.06 -15.73 -5.87
C ASP A 75 -26.29 -14.40 -5.98
N GLY A 76 -25.43 -14.11 -5.00
CA GLY A 76 -24.67 -12.87 -4.92
C GLY A 76 -25.43 -11.66 -4.39
N ARG A 77 -26.70 -11.81 -3.99
CA ARG A 77 -27.51 -10.70 -3.44
C ARG A 77 -27.32 -10.51 -1.94
N ALA A 78 -27.14 -11.61 -1.21
CA ALA A 78 -26.91 -11.59 0.23
C ALA A 78 -25.43 -11.49 0.59
N TYR A 79 -24.55 -11.98 -0.28
CA TYR A 79 -23.10 -12.01 -0.09
C TYR A 79 -22.44 -11.55 -1.39
N GLY A 80 -21.52 -10.60 -1.31
CA GLY A 80 -21.03 -9.86 -2.47
C GLY A 80 -20.20 -10.72 -3.43
N ARG A 81 -20.02 -10.16 -4.63
CA ARG A 81 -19.22 -10.75 -5.70
C ARG A 81 -17.74 -10.38 -5.51
N ALA A 82 -16.86 -10.94 -6.34
CA ALA A 82 -15.43 -10.64 -6.27
C ALA A 82 -15.14 -9.14 -6.39
N GLU A 83 -15.94 -8.39 -7.15
CA GLU A 83 -15.73 -6.95 -7.38
C GLU A 83 -15.87 -6.11 -6.10
N CYS A 84 -16.56 -6.61 -5.07
CA CYS A 84 -16.67 -5.93 -3.78
C CYS A 84 -15.31 -5.76 -3.09
N VAL A 85 -14.35 -6.67 -3.29
CA VAL A 85 -13.03 -6.55 -2.63
C VAL A 85 -12.12 -5.49 -3.25
N ILE A 86 -12.56 -4.79 -4.30
CA ILE A 86 -11.76 -3.78 -4.98
C ILE A 86 -12.50 -2.46 -5.15
N ASP A 87 -13.63 -2.25 -4.46
CA ASP A 87 -14.42 -1.02 -4.60
C ASP A 87 -13.87 0.17 -3.78
N GLY A 88 -12.92 -0.09 -2.87
CA GLY A 88 -12.29 0.90 -2.01
C GLY A 88 -12.97 1.04 -0.63
N ILE A 89 -13.90 0.14 -0.30
CA ILE A 89 -14.64 0.12 0.96
C ILE A 89 -14.04 -0.97 1.85
N ARG A 90 -13.49 -0.59 3.00
CA ARG A 90 -12.84 -1.51 3.96
C ARG A 90 -13.83 -2.20 4.92
N GLY A 91 -15.06 -2.39 4.47
CA GLY A 91 -16.19 -2.91 5.25
C GLY A 91 -17.27 -3.42 4.29
N ASP A 92 -18.51 -3.55 4.76
CA ASP A 92 -19.59 -4.02 3.89
C ASP A 92 -19.77 -3.14 2.64
N PRO A 93 -19.95 -3.73 1.44
CA PRO A 93 -20.13 -5.16 1.17
C PRO A 93 -18.82 -5.96 1.05
N CYS A 94 -18.82 -7.21 1.52
CA CYS A 94 -17.73 -8.18 1.36
C CYS A 94 -17.98 -9.16 0.21
N ASN A 95 -16.94 -9.83 -0.30
CA ASN A 95 -17.13 -11.01 -1.16
C ASN A 95 -17.35 -12.27 -0.32
N HIS A 96 -18.01 -13.29 -0.88
CA HIS A 96 -18.05 -14.62 -0.25
C HIS A 96 -17.97 -15.72 -1.32
N THR A 97 -16.95 -16.58 -1.25
CA THR A 97 -16.90 -17.80 -2.08
C THR A 97 -17.83 -18.87 -1.52
N ALA A 98 -18.31 -19.80 -2.34
CA ALA A 98 -19.10 -20.91 -1.81
C ALA A 98 -18.25 -21.80 -0.88
N HIS A 99 -18.92 -22.56 -0.02
CA HIS A 99 -18.31 -23.65 0.75
C HIS A 99 -17.93 -24.81 -0.19
N ALA A 100 -16.79 -24.64 -0.87
CA ALA A 100 -16.26 -25.59 -1.83
C ALA A 100 -14.75 -25.73 -1.64
N GLU A 101 -14.23 -26.93 -1.90
CA GLU A 101 -12.79 -27.15 -1.87
C GLU A 101 -12.07 -26.33 -2.94
N ASN A 102 -10.80 -26.02 -2.69
CA ASN A 102 -9.92 -25.33 -3.65
C ASN A 102 -10.46 -23.96 -4.12
N GLY A 103 -11.18 -23.25 -3.25
CA GLY A 103 -11.69 -21.93 -3.54
C GLY A 103 -10.56 -20.89 -3.66
N TRP A 104 -10.77 -19.92 -4.54
CA TRP A 104 -9.85 -18.83 -4.80
C TRP A 104 -10.58 -17.51 -5.11
N LEU A 105 -9.89 -16.42 -4.80
CA LEU A 105 -10.17 -15.04 -5.18
C LEU A 105 -8.90 -14.47 -5.85
N GLU A 106 -9.05 -13.84 -7.00
CA GLU A 106 -7.97 -13.19 -7.74
C GLU A 106 -8.28 -11.72 -7.93
N VAL A 107 -7.29 -10.88 -7.68
CA VAL A 107 -7.24 -9.47 -8.08
C VAL A 107 -6.24 -9.36 -9.22
N LEU A 108 -6.72 -8.96 -10.38
CA LEU A 108 -5.96 -8.79 -11.62
C LEU A 108 -5.67 -7.30 -11.81
N LEU A 109 -4.40 -6.96 -12.02
CA LEU A 109 -3.98 -5.60 -12.33
C LEU A 109 -4.08 -5.38 -13.84
N ALA A 110 -4.40 -4.15 -14.26
CA ALA A 110 -4.55 -3.79 -15.68
C ALA A 110 -3.26 -4.01 -16.50
N LYS A 111 -2.12 -3.86 -15.84
CA LYS A 111 -0.77 -4.03 -16.38
C LYS A 111 0.14 -4.57 -15.28
N PRO A 112 1.29 -5.16 -15.62
CA PRO A 112 2.32 -5.48 -14.64
C PRO A 112 2.82 -4.22 -13.94
N VAL A 113 2.98 -4.29 -12.61
CA VAL A 113 3.35 -3.16 -11.75
C VAL A 113 4.42 -3.60 -10.75
N ASN A 114 5.36 -2.70 -10.45
CA ASN A 114 6.28 -2.88 -9.33
C ASN A 114 5.53 -2.55 -8.03
N VAL A 115 5.26 -3.56 -7.22
CA VAL A 115 4.44 -3.44 -6.00
C VAL A 115 5.32 -3.09 -4.80
N GLU A 116 4.94 -2.03 -4.09
CA GLU A 116 5.54 -1.62 -2.82
C GLU A 116 4.90 -2.37 -1.65
N SER A 117 3.57 -2.45 -1.67
CA SER A 117 2.81 -3.09 -0.59
C SER A 117 1.45 -3.56 -1.08
N PHE A 118 0.84 -4.47 -0.36
CA PHE A 118 -0.57 -4.81 -0.52
C PHE A 118 -1.21 -4.98 0.85
N ALA A 119 -2.53 -4.85 0.93
CA ALA A 119 -3.28 -5.05 2.16
C ALA A 119 -4.51 -5.91 1.90
N ILE A 120 -4.90 -6.69 2.91
CA ILE A 120 -6.10 -7.51 2.93
C ILE A 120 -6.90 -7.12 4.17
N PHE A 121 -8.18 -6.87 3.98
CA PHE A 121 -9.16 -6.60 5.02
C PHE A 121 -10.08 -7.81 5.10
N ASN A 122 -9.90 -8.61 6.14
CA ASN A 122 -10.71 -9.80 6.40
C ASN A 122 -12.08 -9.41 6.93
N MET A 123 -13.07 -10.30 6.76
CA MET A 123 -14.36 -10.14 7.40
C MET A 123 -14.18 -10.01 8.92
N ALA A 124 -14.77 -8.96 9.48
CA ALA A 124 -14.53 -8.52 10.86
C ALA A 124 -15.82 -8.39 11.69
N ASP A 125 -16.86 -9.16 11.37
CA ASP A 125 -18.09 -9.17 12.17
C ASP A 125 -17.85 -9.72 13.58
N ASP A 126 -18.90 -9.66 14.40
CA ASP A 126 -18.86 -10.06 15.80
C ASP A 126 -18.70 -11.58 15.98
N GLU A 127 -18.78 -12.36 14.89
CA GLU A 127 -18.58 -13.81 14.92
C GLU A 127 -17.09 -14.14 14.88
N TYR A 128 -16.55 -14.59 16.01
CA TYR A 128 -15.15 -15.00 16.14
C TYR A 128 -14.72 -16.05 15.10
N ASP A 129 -15.62 -16.98 14.77
CA ASP A 129 -15.38 -18.03 13.79
C ASP A 129 -15.17 -17.48 12.36
N HIS A 130 -15.83 -16.37 12.00
CA HIS A 130 -15.65 -15.75 10.69
C HIS A 130 -14.26 -15.16 10.52
N ARG A 131 -13.73 -14.53 11.57
CA ARG A 131 -12.35 -14.00 11.56
C ARG A 131 -11.34 -15.12 11.37
N LEU A 132 -11.52 -16.26 12.06
CA LEU A 132 -10.64 -17.41 11.96
C LEU A 132 -10.65 -18.12 10.60
N ARG A 133 -11.61 -17.84 9.71
CA ARG A 133 -11.59 -18.37 8.34
C ARG A 133 -10.33 -17.97 7.59
N ALA A 134 -9.76 -16.79 7.82
CA ALA A 134 -8.50 -16.44 7.17
C ALA A 134 -7.34 -17.43 7.48
N VAL A 135 -7.39 -18.15 8.61
CA VAL A 135 -6.36 -19.14 8.97
C VAL A 135 -6.26 -20.24 7.91
N GLY A 136 -5.05 -20.45 7.40
CA GLY A 136 -4.76 -21.47 6.41
C GLY A 136 -4.98 -21.02 4.97
N HIS A 137 -5.58 -19.84 4.72
CA HIS A 137 -5.58 -19.24 3.39
C HIS A 137 -4.14 -18.95 2.95
N VAL A 138 -3.89 -19.06 1.65
CA VAL A 138 -2.61 -18.79 1.01
C VAL A 138 -2.76 -17.54 0.16
N VAL A 139 -1.94 -16.54 0.45
CA VAL A 139 -1.84 -15.30 -0.29
C VAL A 139 -0.61 -15.37 -1.20
N GLU A 140 -0.80 -15.10 -2.48
CA GLU A 140 0.24 -15.19 -3.51
C GLU A 140 0.23 -13.95 -4.40
N LEU A 141 1.43 -13.45 -4.74
CA LEU A 141 1.60 -12.50 -5.85
C LEU A 141 2.19 -13.24 -7.05
N PHE A 142 1.71 -12.89 -8.24
CA PHE A 142 2.19 -13.43 -9.50
C PHE A 142 2.74 -12.32 -10.39
N ASP A 143 3.85 -12.58 -11.06
CA ASP A 143 4.40 -11.67 -12.07
C ASP A 143 3.60 -11.72 -13.39
N GLY A 144 4.02 -10.92 -14.37
CA GLY A 144 3.42 -10.91 -15.72
C GLY A 144 3.60 -12.21 -16.51
N GLY A 145 4.52 -13.09 -16.10
CA GLY A 145 4.71 -14.44 -16.65
C GLY A 145 3.82 -15.49 -15.98
N GLY A 146 3.14 -15.14 -14.88
CA GLY A 146 2.32 -16.07 -14.10
C GLY A 146 3.13 -16.87 -13.08
N GLU A 147 4.37 -16.48 -12.79
CA GLU A 147 5.19 -17.10 -11.75
C GLU A 147 4.91 -16.48 -10.38
N VAL A 148 4.94 -17.31 -9.33
CA VAL A 148 4.76 -16.85 -7.95
C VAL A 148 6.01 -16.10 -7.49
N VAL A 149 5.86 -14.83 -7.13
CA VAL A 149 6.93 -13.95 -6.62
C VAL A 149 6.80 -13.60 -5.14
N PHE A 150 5.71 -14.05 -4.52
CA PHE A 150 5.50 -14.00 -3.08
C PHE A 150 4.48 -15.05 -2.70
N ARG A 151 4.70 -15.71 -1.55
CA ARG A 151 3.74 -16.63 -0.97
C ARG A 151 3.76 -16.51 0.55
N HIS A 152 2.58 -16.37 1.13
CA HIS A 152 2.37 -16.43 2.58
C HIS A 152 1.16 -17.28 2.89
N ARG A 153 1.25 -18.14 3.90
CA ARG A 153 0.10 -18.87 4.45
C ARG A 153 -0.29 -18.18 5.74
N ILE A 154 -1.51 -17.68 5.80
CA ILE A 154 -2.03 -17.00 6.99
C ILE A 154 -2.09 -18.01 8.13
N SER A 155 -1.49 -17.68 9.27
CA SER A 155 -1.49 -18.49 10.48
C SER A 155 -2.09 -17.71 11.65
N VAL A 156 -2.23 -18.37 12.79
CA VAL A 156 -2.66 -17.72 14.05
C VAL A 156 -1.64 -16.72 14.58
N GLU A 157 -0.40 -16.74 14.09
CA GLU A 157 0.60 -15.71 14.43
C GLU A 157 0.36 -14.39 13.69
N ASP A 158 -0.44 -14.39 12.61
CA ASP A 158 -0.87 -13.18 11.91
C ASP A 158 -2.03 -12.51 12.67
N ILE A 159 -1.79 -12.18 13.94
CA ILE A 159 -2.75 -11.61 14.91
C ILE A 159 -3.63 -10.51 14.31
N PRO A 160 -3.12 -9.57 13.48
CA PRO A 160 -3.93 -8.50 12.90
C PRO A 160 -5.15 -8.96 12.11
N PHE A 161 -5.15 -10.18 11.55
CA PHE A 161 -6.32 -10.73 10.87
C PHE A 161 -7.48 -11.12 11.77
N PHE A 162 -7.25 -11.21 13.08
CA PHE A 162 -8.22 -11.69 14.06
C PHE A 162 -8.58 -10.61 15.09
N ASP A 163 -7.84 -9.49 15.09
CA ASP A 163 -8.06 -8.37 15.99
C ASP A 163 -9.05 -7.36 15.39
N GLN A 164 -10.22 -7.24 16.03
CA GLN A 164 -11.26 -6.28 15.64
C GLN A 164 -10.85 -4.83 15.90
N ALA A 165 -9.96 -4.56 16.87
CA ALA A 165 -9.53 -3.20 17.17
C ALA A 165 -8.81 -2.54 15.98
N VAL A 166 -8.19 -3.37 15.13
CA VAL A 166 -7.52 -2.96 13.89
C VAL A 166 -8.30 -3.40 12.64
N GLY A 167 -9.58 -3.76 12.78
CA GLY A 167 -10.47 -4.11 11.67
C GLY A 167 -10.09 -5.38 10.92
N CYS A 168 -9.44 -6.34 11.58
CA CYS A 168 -9.05 -7.63 11.00
C CYS A 168 -8.26 -7.49 9.70
N CYS A 169 -7.32 -6.55 9.65
CA CYS A 169 -6.57 -6.22 8.45
C CYS A 169 -5.06 -6.34 8.65
N GLN A 170 -4.38 -6.68 7.56
CA GLN A 170 -2.93 -6.78 7.52
C GLN A 170 -2.43 -6.15 6.23
N LYS A 171 -1.38 -5.35 6.33
CA LYS A 171 -0.60 -4.87 5.19
C LYS A 171 0.75 -5.58 5.14
N TRP A 172 1.15 -6.02 3.96
CA TRP A 172 2.51 -6.50 3.70
C TRP A 172 3.26 -5.43 2.91
N ALA A 173 4.42 -5.05 3.40
CA ALA A 173 5.31 -4.10 2.75
C ALA A 173 6.59 -4.82 2.32
N ASN A 174 6.98 -4.67 1.05
CA ASN A 174 8.21 -5.24 0.54
C ASN A 174 9.41 -4.44 1.07
N GLU A 175 10.25 -5.07 1.90
CA GLU A 175 11.48 -4.44 2.43
C GLU A 175 12.45 -4.03 1.31
N ASP A 176 12.42 -4.76 0.20
CA ASP A 176 13.26 -4.55 -0.99
C ASP A 176 12.59 -3.69 -2.05
N SER A 177 11.36 -3.23 -1.83
CA SER A 177 10.90 -2.08 -2.57
C SER A 177 11.89 -0.98 -2.20
N ASN A 178 12.79 -0.63 -3.13
CA ASN A 178 13.89 0.33 -2.97
C ASN A 178 13.34 1.75 -2.75
N VAL A 179 12.36 1.88 -1.87
CA VAL A 179 11.62 3.07 -1.55
C VAL A 179 12.39 3.77 -0.47
N VAL A 180 13.02 4.88 -0.83
CA VAL A 180 13.74 5.69 0.14
C VAL A 180 12.73 6.62 0.81
N ILE A 181 12.56 6.43 2.11
CA ILE A 181 11.85 7.40 2.95
C ILE A 181 12.86 8.43 3.44
N ALA A 182 12.64 9.69 3.05
CA ALA A 182 13.37 10.83 3.54
C ALA A 182 12.47 11.64 4.49
N ASN A 183 12.90 11.78 5.74
CA ASN A 183 12.28 12.69 6.69
C ASN A 183 12.67 14.12 6.32
N LEU A 184 11.68 14.96 6.05
CA LEU A 184 11.89 16.36 5.78
C LEU A 184 11.80 17.16 7.08
N SER A 185 12.79 18.02 7.30
CA SER A 185 12.70 19.12 8.25
C SER A 185 12.85 20.44 7.51
N PHE A 186 12.17 21.45 8.04
CA PHE A 186 12.10 22.78 7.47
C PHE A 186 12.55 23.77 8.53
N SER A 187 13.49 24.64 8.19
CA SER A 187 13.90 25.76 9.03
C SER A 187 13.88 27.04 8.21
N GLN A 188 13.24 28.07 8.75
CA GLN A 188 13.25 29.38 8.11
C GLN A 188 14.58 30.07 8.43
N ASP A 189 15.28 30.52 7.40
CA ASP A 189 16.55 31.23 7.56
C ASP A 189 16.29 32.72 7.86
N ALA A 190 17.36 33.52 7.95
CA ALA A 190 17.27 34.97 8.17
C ALA A 190 16.45 35.69 7.07
N ASN A 191 16.29 35.07 5.90
CA ASN A 191 15.43 35.53 4.82
C ASN A 191 14.03 34.91 4.96
N PRO A 192 12.97 35.71 5.21
CA PRO A 192 11.62 35.19 5.39
C PRO A 192 11.01 34.57 4.14
N GLU A 193 11.56 34.85 2.95
CA GLU A 193 11.08 34.33 1.67
C GLU A 193 11.69 32.97 1.29
N GLU A 194 12.67 32.49 2.06
CA GLU A 194 13.36 31.23 1.83
C GLU A 194 13.16 30.26 3.00
N VAL A 195 13.18 28.97 2.68
CA VAL A 195 13.19 27.90 3.67
C VAL A 195 14.32 26.95 3.37
N THR A 196 15.11 26.63 4.39
CA THR A 196 16.04 25.51 4.33
C THR A 196 15.26 24.22 4.55
N VAL A 197 15.36 23.32 3.58
CA VAL A 197 14.85 21.96 3.65
C VAL A 197 16.01 21.01 3.85
N ALA A 198 15.94 20.18 4.88
CA ALA A 198 16.84 19.06 5.08
C ALA A 198 16.06 17.75 4.94
N ALA A 199 16.58 16.85 4.11
CA ALA A 199 16.04 15.52 3.86
C ALA A 199 16.98 14.48 4.45
N VAL A 200 16.49 13.68 5.40
CA VAL A 200 17.31 12.72 6.16
C VAL A 200 16.65 11.34 6.15
N GLN A 201 17.40 10.31 5.77
CA GLN A 201 16.90 8.92 5.86
C GLN A 201 16.66 8.52 7.32
N ALA A 202 15.86 7.47 7.53
CA ALA A 202 15.69 6.87 8.86
C ALA A 202 17.01 6.43 9.51
N SER A 203 18.04 6.12 8.70
CA SER A 203 19.40 5.80 9.16
C SER A 203 20.18 7.00 9.73
N GLY A 204 19.65 8.23 9.59
CA GLY A 204 20.34 9.47 9.94
C GLY A 204 21.25 10.01 8.83
N ARG A 205 21.37 9.33 7.68
CA ARG A 205 22.09 9.86 6.52
C ARG A 205 21.34 11.07 5.94
N GLU A 206 22.01 12.22 5.87
CA GLU A 206 21.50 13.37 5.12
C GLU A 206 21.55 13.05 3.62
N LEU A 207 20.40 13.19 2.95
CA LEU A 207 20.25 13.04 1.50
C LEU A 207 20.30 14.37 0.79
N ALA A 208 19.83 15.43 1.41
CA ALA A 208 19.94 16.75 0.82
C ALA A 208 19.75 17.81 1.89
N ARG A 209 20.38 18.96 1.66
CA ARG A 209 20.10 20.21 2.35
C ARG A 209 20.15 21.33 1.34
N MET A 210 19.06 22.08 1.23
CA MET A 210 18.93 23.13 0.23
C MET A 210 18.03 24.25 0.73
N SER A 211 18.34 25.48 0.35
CA SER A 211 17.48 26.64 0.56
C SER A 211 16.61 26.83 -0.68
N LEU A 212 15.30 26.93 -0.49
CA LEU A 212 14.32 27.08 -1.55
C LEU A 212 13.45 28.30 -1.29
N ALA A 213 13.21 29.10 -2.33
CA ALA A 213 12.27 30.21 -2.25
C ALA A 213 10.83 29.65 -2.09
N LEU A 214 10.13 30.09 -1.05
CA LEU A 214 8.81 29.59 -0.66
C LEU A 214 7.78 29.73 -1.79
N ALA A 215 7.83 30.84 -2.51
CA ALA A 215 6.90 31.18 -3.59
C ALA A 215 7.32 30.64 -4.97
N HIS A 216 8.49 29.97 -5.08
CA HIS A 216 8.98 29.55 -6.39
C HIS A 216 8.14 28.41 -6.99
N PRO A 217 7.49 28.63 -8.16
CA PRO A 217 6.78 27.58 -8.85
C PRO A 217 7.78 26.56 -9.41
N GLY A 218 7.87 25.40 -8.76
CA GLY A 218 8.85 24.36 -9.10
C GLY A 218 9.80 23.97 -7.96
N ALA A 219 9.74 24.65 -6.81
CA ALA A 219 10.59 24.33 -5.66
C ALA A 219 10.44 22.87 -5.20
N VAL A 220 9.21 22.35 -5.17
CA VAL A 220 8.95 20.95 -4.78
C VAL A 220 9.56 19.96 -5.79
N PRO A 221 9.32 20.04 -7.11
CA PRO A 221 10.01 19.21 -8.09
C PRO A 221 11.53 19.27 -8.03
N GLU A 222 12.12 20.46 -7.84
CA GLU A 222 13.56 20.64 -7.72
C GLU A 222 14.11 19.93 -6.47
N MET A 223 13.47 20.14 -5.33
CA MET A 223 13.78 19.46 -4.08
C MET A 223 13.76 17.94 -4.24
N CYS A 224 12.70 17.41 -4.83
CA CYS A 224 12.54 15.97 -5.02
C CYS A 224 13.59 15.40 -5.97
N ARG A 225 13.95 16.11 -7.04
CA ARG A 225 15.04 15.71 -7.96
C ARG A 225 16.38 15.64 -7.23
N ALA A 226 16.70 16.64 -6.41
CA ALA A 226 17.95 16.63 -5.65
C ALA A 226 18.00 15.47 -4.64
N ILE A 227 16.92 15.23 -3.88
CA ILE A 227 16.86 14.14 -2.90
C ILE A 227 16.92 12.77 -3.60
N SER A 228 16.19 12.59 -4.70
CA SER A 228 16.17 11.31 -5.44
C SER A 228 17.53 10.99 -6.06
N ALA A 229 18.22 11.99 -6.61
CA ALA A 229 19.57 11.84 -7.15
C ALA A 229 20.56 11.37 -6.07
N GLU A 230 20.58 12.00 -4.90
CA GLU A 230 21.50 11.60 -3.81
C GLU A 230 21.11 10.26 -3.17
N ALA A 231 19.81 9.98 -3.08
CA ALA A 231 19.30 8.69 -2.63
C ALA A 231 19.60 7.55 -3.62
N GLY A 232 20.00 7.86 -4.86
CA GLY A 232 20.26 6.87 -5.90
C GLY A 232 19.00 6.12 -6.33
N VAL A 233 17.82 6.73 -6.19
CA VAL A 233 16.54 6.12 -6.56
C VAL A 233 15.76 7.00 -7.53
N ALA A 234 14.97 6.38 -8.41
CA ALA A 234 14.06 7.13 -9.27
C ALA A 234 13.01 7.87 -8.42
N ALA A 235 12.53 9.02 -8.89
CA ALA A 235 11.57 9.84 -8.14
C ALA A 235 10.34 9.06 -7.63
N PRO A 236 9.70 8.15 -8.40
CA PRO A 236 8.60 7.34 -7.87
C PRO A 236 8.98 6.48 -6.67
N ARG A 237 10.25 6.10 -6.52
CA ARG A 237 10.76 5.35 -5.38
C ARG A 237 11.14 6.25 -4.19
N LEU A 238 10.94 7.56 -4.25
CA LEU A 238 11.15 8.46 -3.12
C LEU A 238 9.82 8.69 -2.37
N ARG A 239 9.90 8.67 -1.05
CA ARG A 239 8.83 9.08 -0.13
C ARG A 239 9.36 10.18 0.76
N LEU A 240 8.63 11.27 0.86
CA LEU A 240 9.02 12.39 1.70
C LEU A 240 8.09 12.46 2.90
N LEU A 241 8.58 12.09 4.09
CA LEU A 241 7.83 12.24 5.32
C LEU A 241 7.92 13.69 5.79
N LEU A 242 6.79 14.40 5.79
CA LEU A 242 6.68 15.77 6.28
C LEU A 242 6.67 15.81 7.82
N PRO A 243 7.02 16.94 8.46
CA PRO A 243 7.02 17.07 9.92
C PRO A 243 5.67 16.78 10.58
N ASP A 244 4.57 16.97 9.87
CA ASP A 244 3.20 16.68 10.33
C ASP A 244 2.79 15.20 10.14
N GLY A 245 3.72 14.35 9.72
CA GLY A 245 3.51 12.92 9.49
C GLY A 245 2.82 12.58 8.17
N ARG A 246 2.52 13.56 7.30
CA ARG A 246 2.05 13.27 5.94
C ARG A 246 3.21 12.73 5.09
N VAL A 247 2.91 11.82 4.18
CA VAL A 247 3.89 11.28 3.22
C VAL A 247 3.61 11.83 1.84
N LEU A 248 4.55 12.59 1.29
CA LEU A 248 4.53 12.99 -0.10
C LEU A 248 5.01 11.81 -0.97
N ARG A 249 4.20 11.46 -1.98
CA ARG A 249 4.53 10.46 -2.98
C ARG A 249 4.77 11.15 -4.30
N MET A 250 5.84 10.78 -4.97
CA MET A 250 6.19 11.36 -6.26
C MET A 250 5.60 10.52 -7.40
N SER A 251 4.89 11.18 -8.30
CA SER A 251 4.57 10.64 -9.62
C SER A 251 5.48 11.30 -10.67
N GLU A 252 5.63 10.68 -11.83
CA GLU A 252 6.40 11.25 -12.96
C GLU A 252 5.76 12.55 -13.51
N GLU A 253 4.48 12.79 -13.24
CA GLU A 253 3.66 13.87 -13.81
C GLU A 253 3.33 15.00 -12.82
N LEU A 254 4.21 15.32 -11.87
CA LEU A 254 3.93 16.38 -10.91
C LEU A 254 3.72 17.76 -11.55
N GLN A 255 2.45 18.14 -11.72
CA GLN A 255 2.01 19.52 -11.59
C GLN A 255 2.02 19.88 -10.09
N ALA A 256 3.22 20.03 -9.52
CA ALA A 256 3.34 20.23 -8.08
C ALA A 256 3.11 21.70 -7.69
N PRO A 257 2.40 21.93 -6.57
CA PRO A 257 2.22 23.24 -5.98
C PRO A 257 3.53 23.81 -5.38
N SER A 258 3.55 25.11 -5.09
CA SER A 258 4.61 25.79 -4.34
C SER A 258 4.83 25.19 -2.95
N LEU A 259 5.98 25.47 -2.31
CA LEU A 259 6.25 24.99 -0.93
C LEU A 259 5.22 25.51 0.09
N VAL A 260 4.70 26.73 -0.14
CA VAL A 260 3.66 27.37 0.67
C VAL A 260 2.33 26.60 0.65
N GLU A 261 2.01 25.97 -0.46
CA GLU A 261 0.82 25.14 -0.60
C GLU A 261 1.02 23.75 0.01
N LEU A 262 2.25 23.22 -0.04
CA LEU A 262 2.63 21.96 0.59
C LEU A 262 2.59 22.05 2.12
N LEU A 263 3.04 23.18 2.65
CA LEU A 263 3.22 23.45 4.08
C LEU A 263 2.61 24.79 4.44
N PRO A 264 1.28 24.85 4.65
CA PRO A 264 0.59 26.07 5.01
C PRO A 264 1.14 26.72 6.30
N SER A 265 1.74 25.94 7.19
CA SER A 265 2.40 26.40 8.42
C SER A 265 3.64 27.27 8.18
N LEU A 266 4.21 27.25 6.97
CA LEU A 266 5.31 28.13 6.57
C LEU A 266 4.83 29.50 6.09
N ARG A 267 3.51 29.72 5.96
CA ARG A 267 2.96 31.08 5.91
C ARG A 267 3.14 31.67 7.30
N GLY A 268 4.28 32.32 7.52
CA GLY A 268 4.48 33.13 8.72
C GLY A 268 3.22 33.96 8.96
N SER A 269 2.78 34.01 10.21
CA SER A 269 1.74 34.89 10.70
C SER A 269 2.10 36.33 10.32
N SER A 270 1.65 36.77 9.15
CA SER A 270 1.71 38.16 8.73
C SER A 270 0.68 38.92 9.56
N SER A 271 1.09 39.38 10.73
CA SER A 271 0.50 40.52 11.42
C SER A 271 1.35 41.75 11.16
#